data_AF-A0ABD0Q0D9-F1
#
_entry.id   AF-A0ABD0Q0D9-F1
#
_cell.length_a   1.000
_cell.length_b   1.000
_cell.length_c   1.000
_cell.angle_alpha   90.00
_cell.angle_beta   90.00
_cell.angle_gamma   90.00
#
_symmetry.space_group_name_H-M   'P 1'
#
loop_
_entity.id
_entity.type
_entity.pdbx_description
1 polymer ?
#
loop_
_entity_poly.entity_id
_entity_poly.type
_entity_poly.pdbx_seq_one_letter_code
_entity_poly.pdbx_strand_id
1 'polypeptide(L)' 'FHVDFVRGHDVVFHFNPRFHENTIVRNTLLEGCWGPEEREGGFPFVQGRQFE' A
#
# COMPACT_ATOMS: atom_id res chain seq x y z
N PHE A 1 1.62 -6.55 -5.20
CA PHE A 1 1.64 -5.37 -6.09
C PHE A 1 1.59 -4.12 -5.21
N HIS A 2 1.72 -2.92 -5.78
CA HIS A 2 1.40 -1.68 -5.09
C HIS A 2 0.78 -0.69 -6.06
N VAL A 3 0.07 0.30 -5.52
CA VAL A 3 -0.52 1.42 -6.27
C VAL A 3 -0.13 2.70 -5.54
N ASP A 4 0.43 3.64 -6.29
CA ASP A 4 0.90 4.92 -5.75
C ASP A 4 0.11 6.07 -6.36
N PHE A 5 -0.37 6.95 -5.49
CA PHE A 5 -0.89 8.26 -5.86
C PHE A 5 0.22 9.27 -5.60
N VAL A 6 0.66 9.95 -6.65
CA VAL A 6 1.89 10.76 -6.64
C VAL A 6 1.56 12.24 -6.82
N ARG A 7 2.24 13.10 -6.06
CA ARG A 7 2.24 14.56 -6.24
C ARG A 7 3.68 15.08 -6.23
N GLY A 8 4.20 15.46 -7.40
CA GLY A 8 5.60 15.86 -7.50
C GLY A 8 6.52 14.68 -7.21
N HIS A 9 7.34 14.80 -6.16
CA HIS A 9 8.22 13.73 -5.69
C HIS A 9 7.62 12.92 -4.53
N ASP A 10 6.46 13.31 -4.03
CA ASP A 10 5.81 12.66 -2.90
C ASP A 10 4.84 11.58 -3.35
N VAL A 11 4.75 10.49 -2.58
CA VAL A 11 3.66 9.51 -2.68
C VAL A 11 2.63 9.88 -1.63
N VAL A 12 1.57 10.58 -2.04
CA VAL A 12 0.50 11.04 -1.14
C VAL A 12 -0.39 9.89 -0.64
N PHE A 13 -0.39 8.75 -1.35
CA PHE A 13 -1.01 7.52 -0.89
C PHE A 13 -0.34 6.31 -1.54
N HIS A 14 0.31 5.49 -0.73
CA HIS A 14 0.90 4.21 -1.11
C HIS A 14 -0.02 3.09 -0.63
N PHE A 15 -0.50 2.25 -1.55
CA PHE A 15 -1.31 1.08 -1.24
C PHE A 15 -0.53 -0.19 -1.58
N ASN A 16 -0.16 -0.99 -0.57
CA ASN A 16 0.72 -2.14 -0.76
C ASN A 16 0.19 -3.42 -0.09
N PRO A 17 -0.54 -4.25 -0.84
CA PRO A 17 -0.88 -5.61 -0.41
C PRO A 17 0.36 -6.50 -0.35
N ARG A 18 0.67 -7.00 0.86
CA ARG A 18 1.77 -7.92 1.15
C ARG A 18 1.22 -9.31 1.45
N PHE A 19 1.29 -10.20 0.46
CA PHE A 19 0.77 -11.59 0.56
C PHE A 19 1.44 -12.41 1.68
N HIS A 20 2.73 -12.20 1.94
CA HIS A 20 3.44 -12.93 2.99
C HIS A 20 3.03 -12.52 4.41
N GLU A 21 2.45 -11.33 4.57
CA GLU A 21 1.93 -10.81 5.84
C GLU A 21 0.39 -10.93 5.94
N ASN A 22 -0.30 -11.35 4.85
CA ASN A 22 -1.75 -11.22 4.72
C ASN A 22 -2.26 -9.85 5.20
N THR A 23 -1.54 -8.78 4.83
CA THR A 23 -1.78 -7.42 5.32
C THR A 23 -1.70 -6.43 4.16
N ILE A 24 -2.58 -5.44 4.17
CA ILE A 24 -2.48 -4.28 3.30
C ILE A 24 -1.80 -3.17 4.10
N VAL A 25 -0.60 -2.79 3.67
CA VAL A 25 0.09 -1.63 4.22
C VAL A 25 -0.34 -0.40 3.43
N ARG A 26 -0.79 0.65 4.13
CA ARG A 26 -0.93 1.98 3.55
C ARG A 26 0.06 2.94 4.21
N ASN A 27 0.59 3.87 3.44
CA ASN A 27 1.52 4.86 3.94
C ASN A 27 1.54 6.10 3.03
N THR A 28 2.28 7.12 3.45
CA THR A 28 2.64 8.31 2.68
C THR A 28 4.18 8.40 2.64
N LEU A 29 4.74 8.79 1.50
CA LEU A 29 6.15 9.17 1.35
C LEU A 29 6.21 10.68 1.13
N LEU A 30 6.66 11.43 2.14
CA LEU A 30 6.82 12.89 2.05
C LEU A 30 8.28 13.24 2.20
N GLU A 31 8.80 14.09 1.31
CA GLU A 31 10.20 14.54 1.35
C GLU A 31 11.21 13.38 1.38
N GLY A 32 10.87 12.26 0.73
CA GLY A 32 11.70 11.06 0.70
C GLY A 32 11.65 10.17 1.96
N CYS A 33 10.80 10.51 2.93
CA CYS A 33 10.63 9.76 4.17
C CYS A 33 9.26 9.08 4.24
N TRP A 34 9.25 7.79 4.60
CA TRP A 34 8.01 7.07 4.88
C TRP A 34 7.44 7.50 6.23
N GLY A 35 6.13 7.76 6.26
CA GLY A 35 5.38 7.97 7.49
C GLY A 35 5.13 6.67 8.27
N PRO A 36 4.33 6.75 9.35
CA PRO A 36 3.83 5.58 10.05
C PRO A 36 2.95 4.73 9.15
N GLU A 37 3.15 3.42 9.16
CA GLU A 37 2.33 2.49 8.39
C GLU A 37 0.94 2.31 9.02
N GLU A 38 -0.10 2.32 8.19
CA GLU A 38 -1.43 1.86 8.56
C GLU A 38 -1.66 0.43 8.08
N ARG A 39 -2.04 -0.47 9.00
CA ARG A 39 -2.10 -1.93 8.74
C ARG A 39 -3.46 -2.57 9.02
N GLU A 40 -4.40 -1.81 9.57
CA GLU A 40 -5.69 -2.31 10.03
C GLU A 40 -6.60 -2.72 8.86
N GLY A 41 -7.42 -3.76 9.05
CA GLY A 41 -8.39 -4.23 8.05
C GLY A 41 -8.17 -5.68 7.64
N GLY A 42 -8.89 -6.11 6.62
CA GLY A 42 -8.78 -7.46 6.05
C GLY A 42 -7.85 -7.54 4.84
N PHE A 43 -7.56 -8.76 4.39
CA PHE A 43 -6.77 -9.03 3.19
C PHE A 43 -7.60 -9.85 2.18
N PRO A 44 -8.29 -9.19 1.23
CA PRO A 44 -9.20 -9.85 0.30
C PRO A 44 -8.50 -10.46 -0.93
N PHE A 45 -7.18 -10.28 -1.07
CA PHE A 45 -6.46 -10.71 -2.27
C PHE A 45 -6.08 -12.19 -2.20
N VAL A 46 -6.28 -12.88 -3.33
CA VAL A 46 -5.90 -14.29 -3.51
C VAL A 46 -4.98 -14.39 -4.72
N GLN A 47 -3.82 -15.03 -4.57
CA GLN A 47 -2.90 -15.22 -5.69
C GLN A 47 -3.57 -15.98 -6.83
N GLY A 48 -3.42 -15.47 -8.06
CA GLY A 48 -4.02 -16.06 -9.26
C GLY A 48 -5.51 -15.75 -9.46
N ARG A 49 -6.15 -15.01 -8.55
CA ARG A 49 -7.55 -14.55 -8.70
C ARG A 49 -7.59 -13.10 -9.15
N GLN A 50 -8.46 -12.80 -10.11
CA GLN A 50 -8.75 -11.42 -10.52
C GLN A 50 -9.46 -10.67 -9.39
N PHE A 51 -9.15 -9.38 -9.25
CA PHE A 51 -9.80 -8.43 -8.34
C PHE A 51 -10.14 -7.15 -9.12
N GLU A 52 -11.04 -6.33 -8.59
CA GLU A 52 -11.43 -5.00 -9.06
C GLU A 52 -11.43 -4.02 -7.89
#